data_AF-A0A455U2A7-F1
#
_entry.id   AF-A0A455U2A7-F1
#
_cell.length_a   1.000
_cell.length_b   1.000
_cell.length_c   1.000
_cell.angle_alpha   90.00
_cell.angle_beta   90.00
_cell.angle_gamma   90.00
#
_symmetry.space_group_name_H-M   'P 1'
#
loop_
_entity.id
_entity.type
_entity.pdbx_description
1 polymer ?
#
loop_
_entity_poly.entity_id
_entity_poly.type
_entity_poly.pdbx_seq_one_letter_code
_entity_poly.pdbx_strand_id
1 'polypeptide(L)'
;MPETQDVTDSDSVSKVEEEIEAQEDKPANVLDAAASGATSGLMLAANVGAMLLAFIALIALINGILGGVGGWVGFDSLSLELILGWLFAPLAFLLGVPWEEATLAGSFIGQKLVVNEFVAYINLAPLHRWGNRWWLRRVR
;
A
#
# COMPACT_ATOMS: atom_id res chain seq x y z
N MET A 1 -0.55 4.83 21.72
CA MET A 1 0.16 5.78 22.60
C MET A 1 -0.86 6.80 23.05
N PRO A 2 -1.19 6.93 24.35
CA PRO A 2 -2.12 7.94 24.81
C PRO A 2 -1.43 9.30 24.84
N GLU A 3 -2.08 10.33 24.30
CA GLU A 3 -1.61 11.71 24.42
C GLU A 3 -1.84 12.16 25.86
N THR A 4 -0.80 12.72 26.48
CA THR A 4 -0.81 13.08 27.92
C THR A 4 -0.54 14.55 28.17
N GLN A 5 -0.27 15.32 27.11
CA GLN A 5 -0.08 16.76 27.18
C GLN A 5 -1.38 17.47 26.79
N ASP A 6 -1.66 18.58 27.47
CA ASP A 6 -2.68 19.52 26.99
C ASP A 6 -2.14 20.24 25.76
N VAL A 7 -2.99 20.43 24.75
CA VAL A 7 -2.65 21.23 23.54
C VAL A 7 -2.49 22.69 23.96
N THR A 8 -1.30 23.08 24.41
CA THR A 8 -0.97 24.46 24.79
C THR A 8 -0.45 25.26 23.60
N ASP A 9 -0.79 26.55 23.55
CA ASP A 9 -0.39 27.52 22.51
C ASP A 9 1.14 27.70 22.32
N SER A 10 2.03 26.94 22.96
CA SER A 10 3.45 26.88 22.55
C SER A 10 3.62 26.33 21.12
N ASP A 11 2.63 25.59 20.62
CA ASP A 11 2.47 25.24 19.20
C ASP A 11 2.17 26.44 18.30
N SER A 12 1.88 27.62 18.85
CA SER A 12 1.57 28.82 18.06
C SER A 12 2.82 29.45 17.44
N VAL A 13 4.00 29.32 18.06
CA VAL A 13 5.25 29.85 17.48
C VAL A 13 5.68 28.97 16.30
N SER A 14 5.67 27.64 16.47
CA SER A 14 5.93 26.68 15.38
C SER A 14 4.87 26.75 14.26
N LYS A 15 3.59 26.96 14.60
CA LYS A 15 2.55 27.26 13.58
C LYS A 15 2.80 28.56 12.86
N VAL A 16 3.34 29.59 13.53
CA VAL A 16 3.64 30.88 12.89
C VAL A 16 4.85 30.73 11.96
N GLU A 17 5.89 29.98 12.33
CA GLU A 17 6.98 29.65 11.40
C GLU A 17 6.51 28.82 10.21
N GLU A 18 5.65 27.81 10.42
CA GLU A 18 5.06 26.99 9.35
C GLU A 18 4.10 27.80 8.46
N GLU A 19 3.35 28.75 9.03
CA GLU A 19 2.50 29.70 8.28
C GLU A 19 3.31 30.74 7.50
N ILE A 20 4.50 31.14 7.99
CA ILE A 20 5.41 32.07 7.29
C ILE A 20 6.10 31.37 6.12
N GLU A 21 6.59 30.14 6.28
CA GLU A 21 7.11 29.34 5.15
C GLU A 21 5.99 29.05 4.14
N ALA A 22 4.77 28.71 4.58
CA ALA A 22 3.63 28.50 3.71
C ALA A 22 3.09 29.77 3.03
N GLN A 23 3.54 30.97 3.44
CA GLN A 23 3.20 32.23 2.79
C GLN A 23 4.09 32.57 1.60
N GLU A 24 5.33 32.08 1.52
CA GLU A 24 6.22 32.32 0.37
C GLU A 24 5.78 31.56 -0.90
N ASP A 25 5.20 30.37 -0.74
CA ASP A 25 4.75 29.51 -1.87
C ASP A 25 3.23 29.59 -2.15
N LYS A 26 2.53 30.60 -1.62
CA LYS A 26 1.09 30.74 -1.83
C LYS A 26 0.80 31.13 -3.29
N PRO A 27 -0.06 30.37 -3.99
CA PRO A 27 -0.38 30.67 -5.37
C PRO A 27 -1.13 32.00 -5.49
N ALA A 28 -0.75 32.81 -6.48
CA ALA A 28 -1.32 34.15 -6.67
C ALA A 28 -2.78 34.12 -7.16
N ASN A 29 -3.20 33.03 -7.80
CA ASN A 29 -4.56 32.83 -8.29
C ASN A 29 -4.87 31.33 -8.49
N VAL A 30 -6.11 31.01 -8.85
CA VAL A 30 -6.57 29.62 -9.03
C VAL A 30 -5.82 28.89 -10.15
N LEU A 31 -5.41 29.59 -11.21
CA LEU A 31 -4.66 28.97 -12.31
C LEU A 31 -3.23 28.62 -11.86
N ASP A 32 -2.60 29.52 -11.10
CA ASP A 32 -1.27 29.30 -10.51
C ASP A 32 -1.28 28.12 -9.51
N ALA A 33 -2.32 28.05 -8.67
CA ALA A 33 -2.54 26.91 -7.77
C ALA A 33 -2.70 25.59 -8.53
N ALA A 34 -3.46 25.59 -9.62
CA ALA A 34 -3.66 24.41 -10.45
C ALA A 34 -2.37 24.00 -11.18
N ALA A 35 -1.60 24.96 -11.70
CA ALA A 35 -0.34 24.70 -12.39
C ALA A 35 0.71 24.13 -11.45
N SER A 36 0.92 24.77 -10.29
CA SER A 36 1.83 24.30 -9.24
C SER A 36 1.43 22.90 -8.74
N GLY A 37 0.14 22.69 -8.46
CA GLY A 37 -0.40 21.39 -8.08
C GLY A 37 -0.19 20.30 -9.14
N ALA A 38 -0.37 20.64 -10.42
CA ALA A 38 -0.12 19.71 -11.53
C ALA A 38 1.36 19.33 -11.66
N THR A 39 2.29 20.29 -11.49
CA THR A 39 3.72 20.01 -11.50
C THR A 39 4.14 19.13 -10.33
N SER A 40 3.69 19.44 -9.12
CA SER A 40 3.92 18.61 -7.93
C SER A 40 3.33 17.21 -8.10
N GLY A 41 2.11 17.13 -8.65
CA GLY A 41 1.46 15.86 -8.96
C GLY A 41 2.21 15.03 -10.01
N LEU A 42 2.75 15.67 -11.05
CA LEU A 42 3.55 14.99 -12.08
C LEU A 42 4.83 14.39 -11.48
N MET A 43 5.54 15.14 -10.63
CA MET A 43 6.74 14.64 -9.95
C MET A 43 6.42 13.47 -9.04
N LEU A 44 5.33 13.56 -8.27
CA LEU A 44 4.87 12.45 -7.44
C LEU A 44 4.52 11.22 -8.28
N ALA A 45 3.77 11.40 -9.37
CA ALA A 45 3.37 10.32 -10.26
C ALA A 45 4.58 9.64 -10.93
N ALA A 46 5.58 10.41 -11.35
CA ALA A 46 6.82 9.89 -11.92
C ALA A 46 7.60 9.05 -10.89
N ASN A 47 7.73 9.55 -9.66
CA ASN A 47 8.41 8.84 -8.57
C ASN A 47 7.70 7.52 -8.23
N VAL A 48 6.37 7.56 -8.06
CA VAL A 48 5.57 6.35 -7.79
C VAL A 48 5.65 5.37 -8.96
N GLY A 49 5.58 5.85 -10.20
CA GLY A 49 5.70 5.01 -11.40
C GLY A 49 7.05 4.29 -11.47
N ALA A 50 8.15 5.01 -11.25
CA ALA A 50 9.50 4.42 -11.23
C ALA A 50 9.67 3.41 -10.08
N MET A 51 9.18 3.76 -8.88
CA MET A 51 9.19 2.87 -7.71
C MET A 51 8.41 1.57 -7.98
N LEU A 52 7.22 1.67 -8.58
CA LEU A 52 6.40 0.51 -8.92
C LEU A 52 7.08 -0.42 -9.93
N LEU A 53 7.69 0.14 -10.99
CA LEU A 53 8.46 -0.65 -11.94
C LEU A 53 9.60 -1.42 -11.26
N ALA A 54 10.34 -0.75 -10.37
CA ALA A 54 11.43 -1.37 -9.63
C ALA A 54 10.95 -2.51 -8.72
N PHE A 55 9.87 -2.31 -7.95
CA PHE A 55 9.33 -3.35 -7.07
C PHE A 55 8.74 -4.53 -7.84
N ILE A 56 8.00 -4.30 -8.93
CA ILE A 56 7.46 -5.39 -9.75
C ILE A 56 8.60 -6.24 -10.32
N ALA A 57 9.67 -5.60 -10.81
CA ALA A 57 10.85 -6.31 -11.29
C ALA A 57 11.56 -7.11 -10.18
N LEU A 58 11.71 -6.53 -8.98
CA LEU A 58 12.30 -7.21 -7.83
C LEU A 58 11.46 -8.41 -7.38
N ILE A 59 10.14 -8.26 -7.30
CA ILE A 59 9.22 -9.35 -6.94
C ILE A 59 9.31 -10.46 -7.98
N ALA A 60 9.33 -10.12 -9.28
CA ALA A 60 9.50 -11.10 -10.35
C ALA A 60 10.84 -11.85 -10.25
N LEU A 61 11.93 -11.15 -9.92
CA LEU A 61 13.24 -11.76 -9.69
C LEU A 61 13.21 -12.71 -8.49
N ILE A 62 12.64 -12.27 -7.36
CA ILE A 62 12.49 -13.10 -6.16
C ILE A 62 11.65 -14.34 -6.48
N ASN A 63 10.54 -14.19 -7.19
CA ASN A 63 9.69 -15.31 -7.60
C ASN A 63 10.43 -16.27 -8.55
N GLY A 64 11.28 -15.76 -9.44
CA GLY A 64 12.15 -16.60 -10.27
C GLY A 64 13.15 -17.41 -9.45
N ILE A 65 13.77 -16.81 -8.43
CA ILE A 65 14.68 -17.50 -7.50
C ILE A 65 13.92 -18.53 -6.67
N LEU A 66 12.78 -18.15 -6.09
CA LEU A 66 11.94 -19.01 -5.27
C LEU A 66 11.41 -20.20 -6.06
N GLY A 67 10.94 -20.01 -7.29
CA GLY A 67 10.51 -21.09 -8.17
C GLY A 67 11.67 -22.03 -8.51
N GLY A 68 12.87 -21.50 -8.78
CA GLY A 68 14.07 -22.31 -9.04
C GLY A 68 14.49 -23.16 -7.85
N VAL A 69 14.54 -22.59 -6.65
CA VAL A 69 14.85 -23.32 -5.41
C VAL A 69 13.73 -24.27 -5.04
N GLY A 70 12.48 -23.85 -5.20
CA GLY A 70 11.28 -24.68 -5.00
C GLY A 70 11.29 -25.91 -5.89
N GLY A 71 11.74 -25.78 -7.14
CA GLY A 71 11.87 -26.92 -8.06
C GLY A 71 12.87 -27.98 -7.60
N TRP A 72 13.89 -27.63 -6.82
CA TRP A 72 14.80 -28.63 -6.24
C TRP A 72 14.12 -29.55 -5.23
N VAL A 73 13.02 -29.09 -4.61
CA VAL A 73 12.21 -29.85 -3.66
C VAL A 73 10.85 -30.27 -4.24
N GLY A 74 10.66 -30.13 -5.56
CA GLY A 74 9.43 -30.50 -6.27
C GLY A 74 8.26 -29.53 -6.09
N PHE A 75 8.54 -28.27 -5.75
CA PHE A 75 7.56 -27.23 -5.48
C PHE A 75 7.80 -25.97 -6.33
N ASP A 76 7.58 -26.07 -7.64
CA ASP A 76 7.84 -25.01 -8.63
C ASP A 76 6.94 -23.78 -8.47
N SER A 77 5.82 -23.90 -7.74
CA SER A 77 4.85 -22.83 -7.53
C SER A 77 5.19 -21.91 -6.35
N LEU A 78 6.38 -22.03 -5.77
CA LEU A 78 6.81 -21.18 -4.67
C LEU A 78 6.96 -19.73 -5.14
N SER A 79 6.23 -18.82 -4.49
CA SER A 79 6.30 -17.38 -4.73
C SER A 79 6.28 -16.59 -3.43
N LEU A 80 6.71 -15.34 -3.50
CA LEU A 80 6.66 -14.38 -2.40
C LEU A 80 5.22 -14.19 -1.91
N GLU A 81 4.25 -14.13 -2.82
CA GLU A 81 2.83 -14.01 -2.51
C GLU A 81 2.32 -15.20 -1.71
N LEU A 82 2.76 -16.41 -2.04
CA LEU A 82 2.36 -17.62 -1.32
C LEU A 82 2.94 -17.62 0.10
N ILE A 83 4.21 -17.26 0.24
CA ILE A 83 4.89 -17.16 1.54
C ILE A 83 4.18 -16.13 2.43
N LEU A 84 3.95 -14.93 1.90
CA LEU A 84 3.21 -13.88 2.61
C LEU A 84 1.77 -14.29 2.90
N GLY A 85 1.14 -14.99 1.96
CA GLY A 85 -0.21 -15.53 2.10
C GLY A 85 -0.34 -16.44 3.31
N TRP A 86 0.55 -17.43 3.44
CA TRP A 86 0.56 -18.33 4.59
C TRP A 86 0.94 -17.62 5.89
N LEU A 87 1.90 -16.71 5.84
CA LEU A 87 2.38 -15.97 7.01
C LEU A 87 1.28 -15.07 7.61
N PHE A 88 0.50 -14.41 6.77
CA PHE A 88 -0.55 -13.47 7.19
C PHE A 88 -1.97 -14.06 7.13
N ALA A 89 -2.16 -15.31 6.72
CA ALA A 89 -3.47 -15.99 6.75
C ALA A 89 -4.12 -15.95 8.15
N PRO A 90 -3.39 -16.19 9.26
CA PRO A 90 -3.98 -16.11 10.60
C PRO A 90 -4.52 -14.71 10.91
N LEU A 91 -3.80 -13.66 10.49
CA LEU A 91 -4.24 -12.28 10.66
C LEU A 91 -5.48 -11.99 9.79
N ALA A 92 -5.50 -12.44 8.53
CA ALA A 92 -6.67 -12.30 7.66
C ALA A 92 -7.90 -13.00 8.24
N PHE A 93 -7.72 -14.18 8.82
CA PHE A 93 -8.79 -14.92 9.49
C PHE A 93 -9.33 -14.18 10.71
N LEU A 94 -8.45 -13.62 11.55
CA LEU A 94 -8.85 -12.79 12.69
C LEU A 94 -9.62 -11.53 12.28
N LEU A 95 -9.35 -10.99 11.09
CA LEU A 95 -10.09 -9.87 10.51
C LEU A 95 -11.43 -10.29 9.88
N GLY A 96 -11.81 -11.57 9.97
CA GLY A 96 -13.12 -12.08 9.57
C GLY A 96 -13.20 -12.61 8.13
N VAL A 97 -12.05 -12.87 7.48
CA VAL A 97 -11.98 -13.64 6.23
C VAL A 97 -12.08 -15.13 6.57
N PRO A 98 -12.82 -15.99 5.84
CA PRO A 98 -12.91 -17.40 6.13
C PRO A 98 -11.61 -18.04 5.72
N TRP A 99 -11.36 -19.19 6.32
CA TRP A 99 -10.10 -19.88 6.16
C TRP A 99 -9.76 -20.21 4.70
N GLU A 100 -10.76 -20.53 3.89
CA GLU A 100 -10.61 -20.87 2.47
C GLU A 100 -10.06 -19.71 1.63
N GLU A 101 -10.23 -18.47 2.09
CA GLU A 101 -9.81 -17.25 1.40
C GLU A 101 -8.74 -16.48 2.18
N ALA A 102 -8.42 -16.94 3.39
CA ALA A 102 -7.50 -16.28 4.31
C ALA A 102 -6.07 -16.20 3.75
N THR A 103 -5.58 -17.24 3.06
CA THR A 103 -4.25 -17.22 2.43
C THR A 103 -4.15 -16.16 1.32
N LEU A 104 -5.23 -15.98 0.55
CA LEU A 104 -5.29 -14.98 -0.51
C LEU A 104 -5.40 -13.56 0.08
N ALA A 105 -6.25 -13.35 1.08
CA ALA A 105 -6.33 -12.06 1.76
C ALA A 105 -5.03 -11.74 2.51
N GLY A 106 -4.40 -12.74 3.11
CA GLY A 106 -3.10 -12.66 3.78
C GLY A 106 -1.99 -12.20 2.84
N SER A 107 -1.99 -12.62 1.57
CA SER A 107 -0.94 -12.22 0.63
C SER A 107 -1.00 -10.72 0.34
N PHE A 108 -2.20 -10.13 0.20
CA PHE A 108 -2.36 -8.68 0.04
C PHE A 108 -2.00 -7.90 1.30
N ILE A 109 -2.39 -8.39 2.48
CA ILE A 109 -2.01 -7.78 3.76
C ILE A 109 -0.48 -7.79 3.91
N GLY A 110 0.15 -8.92 3.62
CA GLY A 110 1.60 -9.08 3.66
C GLY A 110 2.31 -8.19 2.66
N GLN A 111 1.82 -8.09 1.42
CA GLN A 111 2.38 -7.19 0.41
C GLN A 111 2.29 -5.72 0.84
N LYS A 112 1.18 -5.31 1.45
CA LYS A 112 1.02 -3.95 1.98
C LYS A 112 2.02 -3.62 3.09
N LEU A 113 2.33 -4.59 3.94
CA LEU A 113 3.23 -4.41 5.09
C LEU A 113 4.71 -4.53 4.73
N VAL A 114 5.07 -5.48 3.87
CA VAL A 114 6.46 -5.78 3.52
C VAL A 114 6.95 -4.95 2.34
N VAL A 115 6.07 -4.64 1.39
CA VAL A 115 6.40 -3.87 0.18
C VAL A 115 5.82 -2.46 0.26
N ASN A 116 4.53 -2.31 -0.07
CA ASN A 116 3.80 -1.05 -0.04
C ASN A 116 2.32 -1.28 -0.39
N GLU A 117 1.45 -0.33 -0.06
CA GLU A 117 0.04 -0.33 -0.46
C GLU A 117 -0.17 -0.26 -1.98
N PHE A 118 0.60 0.53 -2.73
CA PHE A 118 0.39 0.71 -4.17
C PHE A 118 0.60 -0.60 -4.93
N VAL A 119 1.63 -1.36 -4.55
CA VAL A 119 1.91 -2.68 -5.13
C VAL A 119 0.80 -3.68 -4.78
N ALA A 120 0.33 -3.68 -3.52
CA ALA A 120 -0.75 -4.56 -3.09
C ALA A 120 -2.06 -4.29 -3.87
N TYR A 121 -2.39 -3.02 -4.14
CA TYR A 121 -3.59 -2.69 -4.91
C TYR A 121 -3.51 -3.10 -6.38
N ILE A 122 -2.35 -2.96 -7.01
CA ILE A 122 -2.17 -3.42 -8.41
C ILE A 122 -2.41 -4.93 -8.51
N ASN A 123 -1.92 -5.70 -7.54
CA ASN A 123 -2.14 -7.15 -7.51
C ASN A 123 -3.57 -7.54 -7.12
N LEU A 124 -4.27 -6.70 -6.35
CA LEU A 124 -5.67 -6.90 -5.99
C LEU A 124 -6.64 -6.52 -7.11
N ALA A 125 -6.31 -5.53 -7.94
CA ALA A 125 -7.21 -4.96 -8.95
C ALA A 125 -7.85 -6.01 -9.92
N PRO A 126 -7.13 -7.02 -10.43
CA PRO A 126 -7.72 -8.09 -11.25
C PRO A 126 -8.79 -8.90 -10.51
N LEU A 127 -8.74 -8.92 -9.18
CA LEU A 127 -9.61 -9.70 -8.31
C LEU A 127 -10.91 -8.96 -7.94
N HIS A 128 -11.13 -7.72 -8.40
CA HIS A 128 -12.26 -6.86 -7.99
C HIS A 128 -13.67 -7.49 -8.17
N ARG A 129 -13.80 -8.57 -8.95
CA ARG A 129 -15.02 -9.42 -8.97
C ARG A 129 -15.30 -10.16 -7.65
N TRP A 130 -14.41 -10.08 -6.67
CA TRP A 130 -14.49 -10.77 -5.38
C TRP A 130 -15.44 -10.09 -4.39
N GLY A 131 -15.52 -8.75 -4.38
CA GLY A 131 -16.34 -7.98 -3.43
C GLY A 131 -17.84 -8.32 -3.47
N ASN A 132 -18.36 -8.72 -4.63
CA ASN A 132 -19.77 -9.01 -4.81
C ASN A 132 -20.20 -10.32 -4.09
N ARG A 133 -19.33 -11.34 -3.98
CA ARG A 133 -19.70 -12.61 -3.32
C ARG A 133 -19.68 -12.53 -1.79
N TRP A 134 -18.86 -11.63 -1.25
CA TRP A 134 -18.65 -11.45 0.17
C TRP A 134 -19.75 -10.67 0.86
N TRP A 135 -20.04 -9.49 0.33
CA TRP A 135 -21.12 -8.64 0.82
C TRP A 135 -22.48 -9.34 0.70
N LEU A 136 -22.75 -10.01 -0.43
CA LEU A 136 -24.03 -10.70 -0.65
C LEU A 136 -24.29 -11.88 0.31
N ARG A 137 -23.25 -12.47 0.92
CA ARG A 137 -23.41 -13.58 1.88
C ARG A 137 -23.65 -13.12 3.32
N ARG A 138 -23.38 -11.84 3.64
CA ARG A 138 -23.58 -11.26 4.97
C ARG A 138 -24.91 -10.52 5.10
N VAL A 139 -25.58 -10.22 3.98
CA VAL A 139 -26.91 -9.57 3.92
C VAL A 139 -28.01 -10.59 3.54
N ARG A 140 -27.78 -11.88 3.79
CA ARG A 140 -28.81 -12.93 3.76
C ARG A 140 -28.85 -13.64 5.10
#